data_AF-A0A919MUG8-F1
#
_entry.id   AF-A0A919MUG8-F1
#
_cell.length_a   1.000
_cell.length_b   1.000
_cell.length_c   1.000
_cell.angle_alpha   90.00
_cell.angle_beta   90.00
_cell.angle_gamma   90.00
#
_symmetry.space_group_name_H-M   'P 1'
#
loop_
_entity.id
_entity.type
_entity.pdbx_description
1 polymer ?
#
loop_
_entity_poly.entity_id
_entity_poly.type
_entity_poly.pdbx_seq_one_letter_code
_entity_poly.pdbx_strand_id
1 'polypeptide(L)'
;MRCDICGTPLDRPGQGHFCRTNGAGTSPAAQTFALAAPAAQVFAQSSSRVIRSGAVYAVLVAAGTALGLAGYTAIRSGAADPAELSTQATVVIVGLVAGFIGLICLLVLLISTVTWVISAHRLAGGGPGPAGYGGVAAFVLLTGLSYVLPGAVPGLVPSVLTEAALRIGGLLLLIAGVVAAGRRVREVTGLPTLAARPQTLIQADDWDASKWDPDVHRDIERRRRPVD
;
A
#
# COMPACT_ATOMS: atom_id res chain seq x y z
N MET A 1 1.66 38.56 -33.89
CA MET A 1 1.06 38.53 -32.54
C MET A 1 1.82 37.50 -31.71
N ARG A 2 2.07 37.78 -30.43
CA ARG A 2 2.73 36.84 -29.50
C ARG A 2 1.68 36.23 -28.59
N CYS A 3 1.89 35.01 -28.11
CA CYS A 3 0.97 34.41 -27.13
C CYS A 3 1.13 35.09 -25.76
N ASP A 4 0.02 35.42 -25.11
CA ASP A 4 0.00 36.12 -23.82
C ASP A 4 0.54 35.29 -22.64
N ILE A 5 0.63 33.96 -22.81
CA ILE A 5 1.16 33.03 -21.81
C ILE A 5 2.66 32.78 -22.01
N CYS A 6 3.06 32.45 -23.25
CA CYS A 6 4.39 31.92 -23.57
C CYS A 6 5.30 32.96 -24.28
N GLY A 7 4.77 34.10 -24.74
CA GLY A 7 5.53 35.18 -25.38
C GLY A 7 6.09 34.87 -26.78
N THR A 8 5.87 33.66 -27.30
CA THR A 8 6.37 33.22 -28.61
C THR A 8 5.54 33.79 -29.76
N PRO A 9 6.16 34.07 -30.92
CA PRO A 9 5.44 34.55 -32.10
C PRO A 9 4.51 33.45 -32.64
N LEU A 10 3.26 33.82 -32.90
CA LEU A 10 2.26 32.94 -33.53
C LEU A 10 2.51 32.89 -35.03
N ASP A 11 2.56 31.68 -35.61
CA ASP A 11 3.03 31.48 -36.98
C ASP A 11 2.12 32.12 -38.07
N ARG A 12 0.80 32.33 -37.84
CA ARG A 12 -0.09 33.04 -38.79
C ARG A 12 -1.35 33.60 -38.15
N PRO A 13 -1.63 34.91 -38.03
CA PRO A 13 -2.84 35.41 -37.37
C PRO A 13 -4.14 35.00 -38.12
N GLY A 14 -5.16 34.47 -37.41
CA GLY A 14 -6.54 34.37 -37.94
C GLY A 14 -7.32 33.05 -37.78
N GLN A 15 -6.71 31.95 -37.35
CA GLN A 15 -7.41 30.67 -37.09
C GLN A 15 -7.01 30.18 -35.71
N GLY A 16 -7.97 29.92 -34.81
CA GLY A 16 -7.75 29.64 -33.38
C GLY A 16 -6.42 28.93 -33.06
N HIS A 17 -5.49 29.67 -32.47
CA HIS A 17 -4.13 29.18 -32.23
C HIS A 17 -4.01 28.54 -30.87
N PHE A 18 -3.60 27.27 -30.84
CA PHE A 18 -3.00 26.66 -29.67
C PHE A 18 -1.51 27.07 -29.63
N CYS A 19 -0.98 27.55 -28.50
CA CYS A 19 0.48 27.69 -28.32
C CYS A 19 1.05 26.26 -28.43
N ARG A 20 1.47 25.87 -29.65
CA ARG A 20 2.12 24.59 -29.91
C ARG A 20 3.54 24.72 -29.38
N THR A 21 3.69 24.65 -28.06
CA THR A 21 4.99 24.42 -27.42
C THR A 21 5.44 23.02 -27.78
N ASN A 22 5.90 22.85 -29.02
CA ASN A 22 6.68 21.69 -29.42
C ASN A 22 7.99 21.75 -28.62
N GLY A 23 8.01 21.05 -27.48
CA GLY A 23 9.18 20.34 -26.96
C GLY A 23 10.42 21.12 -26.46
N ALA A 24 10.55 22.43 -26.65
CA ALA A 24 11.84 23.11 -26.43
C ALA A 24 11.97 23.89 -25.12
N GLY A 25 11.10 23.68 -24.13
CA GLY A 25 11.12 24.50 -22.90
C GLY A 25 10.43 23.90 -21.69
N THR A 26 10.28 22.58 -21.59
CA THR A 26 10.04 22.03 -20.25
C THR A 26 11.33 22.20 -19.48
N SER A 27 11.33 23.15 -18.54
CA SER A 27 12.41 23.30 -17.56
C SER A 27 12.81 21.89 -17.08
N PRO A 28 14.10 21.56 -16.93
CA PRO A 28 14.52 20.25 -16.43
C PRO A 28 13.84 19.89 -15.10
N ALA A 29 13.42 20.90 -14.32
CA ALA A 29 12.57 20.75 -13.14
C ALA A 29 11.17 20.19 -13.49
N ALA A 30 10.50 20.70 -14.54
CA ALA A 30 9.19 20.22 -14.97
C ALA A 30 9.22 18.77 -15.48
N GLN A 31 10.30 18.36 -16.16
CA GLN A 31 10.47 16.96 -16.60
C GLN A 31 10.74 16.01 -15.41
N THR A 32 11.54 16.43 -14.43
CA THR A 32 11.77 15.64 -13.21
C THR A 32 10.51 15.52 -12.35
N PHE A 33 9.69 16.58 -12.26
CA PHE A 33 8.38 16.52 -11.60
C PHE A 33 7.40 15.55 -12.29
N ALA A 34 7.33 15.57 -13.62
CA ALA A 34 6.44 14.68 -14.39
C ALA A 34 6.81 13.20 -14.23
N LEU A 35 8.10 12.87 -14.09
CA LEU A 35 8.60 11.51 -13.86
C LEU A 35 8.47 11.07 -12.39
N ALA A 36 8.54 11.99 -11.43
CA ALA A 36 8.45 11.68 -9.99
C ALA A 36 7.01 11.45 -9.50
N ALA A 37 6.02 12.08 -10.14
CA ALA A 37 4.60 11.95 -9.79
C ALA A 37 4.06 10.51 -9.77
N PRO A 38 4.27 9.67 -10.81
CA PRO A 38 3.77 8.29 -10.79
C PRO A 38 4.45 7.43 -9.71
N ALA A 39 5.74 7.64 -9.47
CA ALA A 39 6.46 6.92 -8.42
C ALA A 39 5.96 7.29 -7.01
N ALA A 40 5.65 8.59 -6.77
CA ALA A 40 5.10 9.07 -5.52
C ALA A 40 3.71 8.46 -5.23
N GLN A 41 2.88 8.34 -6.25
CA GLN A 41 1.55 7.72 -6.15
C GLN A 41 1.65 6.22 -5.80
N VAL A 42 2.56 5.48 -6.45
CA VAL A 42 2.79 4.06 -6.14
C VAL A 42 3.31 3.88 -4.71
N PHE A 43 4.18 4.77 -4.23
CA PHE A 43 4.63 4.76 -2.85
C PHE A 43 3.51 5.06 -1.84
N ALA A 44 2.64 6.03 -2.12
CA ALA A 44 1.49 6.32 -1.27
C ALA A 44 0.50 5.13 -1.23
N GLN A 45 0.24 4.51 -2.38
CA GLN A 45 -0.64 3.35 -2.47
C GLN A 45 -0.06 2.15 -1.72
N SER A 46 1.22 1.84 -1.91
CA SER A 46 1.91 0.75 -1.18
C SER A 46 1.95 1.00 0.32
N SER A 47 2.22 2.25 0.76
CA SER A 47 2.14 2.63 2.18
C SER A 47 0.75 2.37 2.77
N SER A 48 -0.32 2.76 2.06
CA SER A 48 -1.70 2.48 2.50
C SER A 48 -2.01 0.99 2.53
N ARG A 49 -1.46 0.18 1.61
CA ARG A 49 -1.64 -1.27 1.61
C ARG A 49 -0.97 -1.92 2.82
N VAL A 50 0.24 -1.50 3.20
CA VAL A 50 0.92 -1.98 4.41
C VAL A 50 0.08 -1.67 5.64
N ILE A 51 -0.44 -0.45 5.78
CA ILE A 51 -1.26 -0.06 6.94
C ILE A 51 -2.57 -0.86 6.98
N ARG A 52 -3.29 -0.99 5.86
CA ARG A 52 -4.56 -1.73 5.80
C ARG A 52 -4.37 -3.22 6.04
N SER A 53 -3.40 -3.86 5.38
CA SER A 53 -3.09 -5.28 5.60
C SER A 53 -2.61 -5.52 7.04
N GLY A 54 -1.83 -4.58 7.58
CA GLY A 54 -1.46 -4.54 8.98
C GLY A 54 -2.66 -4.52 9.92
N ALA A 55 -3.62 -3.62 9.69
CA ALA A 55 -4.84 -3.54 10.49
C ALA A 55 -5.66 -4.84 10.43
N VAL A 56 -5.82 -5.44 9.25
CA VAL A 56 -6.48 -6.76 9.11
C VAL A 56 -5.74 -7.82 9.90
N TYR A 57 -4.41 -7.86 9.82
CA TYR A 57 -3.59 -8.78 10.61
C TYR A 57 -3.77 -8.57 12.11
N ALA A 58 -3.81 -7.32 12.59
CA ALA A 58 -4.06 -7.01 14.00
C ALA A 58 -5.42 -7.52 14.49
N VAL A 59 -6.47 -7.33 13.69
CA VAL A 59 -7.82 -7.83 14.00
C VAL A 59 -7.81 -9.36 14.10
N LEU A 60 -7.12 -10.04 13.19
CA LEU A 60 -7.00 -11.50 13.24
C LEU A 60 -6.21 -11.99 14.46
N VAL A 61 -5.12 -11.31 14.82
CA VAL A 61 -4.37 -11.62 16.05
C VAL A 61 -5.29 -11.45 17.27
N ALA A 62 -6.00 -10.33 17.38
CA ALA A 62 -6.93 -10.08 18.48
C ALA A 62 -8.07 -11.11 18.55
N ALA A 63 -8.64 -11.48 17.40
CA ALA A 63 -9.68 -12.51 17.31
C ALA A 63 -9.14 -13.88 17.74
N GLY A 64 -7.94 -14.26 17.28
CA GLY A 64 -7.28 -15.51 17.67
C GLY A 64 -6.99 -15.56 19.18
N THR A 65 -6.50 -14.45 19.75
CA THR A 65 -6.30 -14.29 21.20
C THR A 65 -7.61 -14.45 21.97
N ALA A 66 -8.68 -13.79 21.51
CA ALA A 66 -9.99 -13.89 22.16
C ALA A 66 -10.55 -15.32 22.11
N LEU A 67 -10.42 -16.01 20.97
CA LEU A 67 -10.83 -17.41 20.83
C LEU A 67 -10.03 -18.35 21.73
N GLY A 68 -8.70 -18.17 21.81
CA GLY A 68 -7.85 -18.97 22.69
C GLY A 68 -8.19 -18.79 24.17
N LEU A 69 -8.42 -17.54 24.60
CA LEU A 69 -8.85 -17.22 25.96
C LEU A 69 -10.26 -17.77 26.24
N ALA A 70 -11.20 -17.64 25.30
CA ALA A 70 -12.55 -18.18 25.44
C ALA A 70 -12.53 -19.71 25.60
N GLY A 71 -11.76 -20.41 24.76
CA GLY A 71 -11.57 -21.86 24.87
C GLY A 71 -10.98 -22.27 26.22
N TYR A 72 -9.97 -21.55 26.71
CA TYR A 72 -9.42 -21.78 28.05
C TYR A 72 -10.46 -21.57 29.16
N THR A 73 -11.26 -20.51 29.08
CA THR A 73 -12.31 -20.25 30.08
C THR A 73 -13.41 -21.31 30.05
N ALA A 74 -13.76 -21.84 28.88
CA ALA A 74 -14.74 -22.92 28.74
C ALA A 74 -14.25 -24.21 29.40
N ILE A 75 -12.98 -24.58 29.19
CA ILE A 75 -12.37 -25.74 29.85
C ILE A 75 -12.32 -25.54 31.37
N ARG A 76 -11.87 -24.37 31.82
CA ARG A 76 -11.71 -24.07 33.25
C ARG A 76 -13.04 -24.04 34.01
N SER A 77 -14.11 -23.60 33.36
CA SER A 77 -15.46 -23.57 33.96
C SER A 77 -16.18 -24.92 33.93
N GLY A 78 -15.59 -25.95 33.30
CA GLY A 78 -16.23 -27.25 33.11
C GLY A 78 -17.30 -27.26 32.02
N ALA A 79 -17.42 -26.17 31.24
CA ALA A 79 -18.34 -26.10 30.11
C ALA A 79 -17.87 -26.93 28.89
N ALA A 80 -16.58 -27.29 28.85
CA ALA A 80 -15.98 -28.17 27.86
C ALA A 80 -15.01 -29.15 28.53
N ASP A 81 -15.10 -30.43 28.18
CA ASP A 81 -14.16 -31.46 28.65
C ASP A 81 -12.97 -31.58 27.67
N PRO A 82 -11.72 -31.35 28.10
CA PRO A 82 -10.53 -31.49 27.25
C PRO A 82 -10.21 -32.94 26.85
N ALA A 83 -10.76 -33.94 27.56
CA ALA A 83 -10.60 -35.35 27.21
C ALA A 83 -11.57 -35.80 26.11
N GLU A 84 -12.61 -35.00 25.83
CA GLU A 84 -13.58 -35.32 24.79
C GLU A 84 -12.95 -35.16 23.40
N LEU A 85 -13.09 -36.19 22.56
CA LEU A 85 -12.59 -36.22 21.18
C LEU A 85 -13.12 -35.03 20.35
N SER A 86 -14.36 -34.60 20.59
CA SER A 86 -14.99 -33.48 19.89
C SER A 86 -14.30 -32.15 20.22
N THR A 87 -13.97 -31.91 21.50
CA THR A 87 -13.22 -30.73 21.97
C THR A 87 -11.83 -30.70 21.37
N GLN A 88 -11.10 -31.81 21.41
CA GLN A 88 -9.76 -31.92 20.82
C GLN A 88 -9.78 -31.67 19.31
N ALA A 89 -10.71 -32.31 18.59
CA ALA A 89 -10.86 -32.11 17.15
C ALA A 89 -11.18 -30.64 16.82
N THR A 90 -12.08 -30.01 17.59
CA THR A 90 -12.46 -28.60 17.38
C THR A 90 -11.27 -27.67 17.59
N VAL A 91 -10.51 -27.85 18.68
CA VAL A 91 -9.31 -27.04 18.96
C VAL A 91 -8.27 -27.18 17.86
N VAL A 92 -8.02 -28.40 17.38
CA VAL A 92 -7.07 -28.66 16.29
C VAL A 92 -7.54 -28.03 14.98
N ILE A 93 -8.80 -28.23 14.59
CA ILE A 93 -9.34 -27.69 13.34
C ILE A 93 -9.34 -26.15 13.37
N VAL A 94 -9.85 -25.54 14.44
CA VAL A 94 -9.88 -24.08 14.59
C VAL A 94 -8.46 -23.52 14.63
N GLY A 95 -7.54 -24.17 15.33
CA GLY A 95 -6.13 -23.79 15.38
C GLY A 95 -5.45 -23.84 14.00
N LEU A 96 -5.68 -24.89 13.22
CA LEU A 96 -5.15 -25.03 11.87
C LEU A 96 -5.72 -23.97 10.92
N VAL A 97 -7.03 -23.74 10.95
CA VAL A 97 -7.69 -22.72 10.11
C VAL A 97 -7.20 -21.33 10.48
N ALA A 98 -7.15 -20.98 11.77
CA ALA A 98 -6.64 -19.71 12.24
C ALA A 98 -5.16 -19.51 11.88
N GLY A 99 -4.34 -20.56 12.02
CA GLY A 99 -2.94 -20.56 11.62
C GLY A 99 -2.74 -20.34 10.12
N PHE A 100 -3.54 -21.00 9.28
CA PHE A 100 -3.49 -20.85 7.83
C PHE A 100 -3.91 -19.46 7.36
N ILE A 101 -5.02 -18.93 7.91
CA ILE A 101 -5.46 -17.55 7.64
C ILE A 101 -4.39 -16.55 8.10
N GLY A 102 -3.84 -16.75 9.30
CA GLY A 102 -2.76 -15.93 9.83
C GLY A 102 -1.52 -15.91 8.91
N LEU A 103 -1.13 -17.07 8.39
CA LEU A 103 -0.02 -17.20 7.44
C LEU A 103 -0.29 -16.44 6.13
N ILE A 104 -1.49 -16.59 5.55
CA ILE A 104 -1.87 -15.84 4.33
C ILE A 104 -1.80 -14.34 4.57
N CYS A 105 -2.31 -13.85 5.70
CA CYS A 105 -2.25 -12.43 6.04
C CYS A 105 -0.82 -11.94 6.24
N LEU A 106 0.05 -12.74 6.85
CA LEU A 106 1.49 -12.44 6.96
C LEU A 106 2.16 -12.37 5.58
N LEU A 107 1.84 -13.29 4.66
CA LEU A 107 2.38 -13.25 3.29
C LEU A 107 1.91 -12.01 2.52
N VAL A 108 0.64 -11.64 2.63
CA VAL A 108 0.10 -10.41 2.01
C VAL A 108 0.76 -9.17 2.59
N LEU A 109 0.98 -9.12 3.91
CA LEU A 109 1.68 -8.03 4.58
C LEU A 109 3.17 -7.96 4.16
N LEU A 110 3.83 -9.12 4.01
CA LEU A 110 5.20 -9.21 3.53
C LEU A 110 5.33 -8.67 2.10
N ILE A 111 4.48 -9.12 1.17
CA ILE A 111 4.46 -8.64 -0.22
C ILE A 111 4.19 -7.12 -0.25
N SER A 112 3.24 -6.65 0.56
CA SER A 112 2.94 -5.22 0.69
C SER A 112 4.16 -4.43 1.20
N THR A 113 4.90 -4.98 2.16
CA THR A 113 6.09 -4.36 2.73
C THR A 113 7.25 -4.33 1.73
N VAL A 114 7.49 -5.43 1.00
CA VAL A 114 8.52 -5.50 -0.05
C VAL A 114 8.25 -4.49 -1.17
N THR A 115 7.00 -4.44 -1.65
CA THR A 115 6.60 -3.47 -2.69
C THR A 115 6.73 -2.03 -2.20
N TRP A 116 6.45 -1.76 -0.92
CA TRP A 116 6.70 -0.47 -0.28
C TRP A 116 8.20 -0.11 -0.22
N VAL A 117 9.08 -1.04 0.20
CA VAL A 117 10.54 -0.81 0.24
C VAL A 117 11.10 -0.52 -1.16
N ILE A 118 10.71 -1.30 -2.16
CA ILE A 118 11.13 -1.09 -3.56
C ILE A 118 10.67 0.28 -4.05
N SER A 119 9.42 0.67 -3.75
CA SER A 119 8.88 1.98 -4.12
C SER A 119 9.64 3.12 -3.44
N ALA A 120 10.05 2.93 -2.19
CA ALA A 120 10.86 3.91 -1.47
C ALA A 120 12.24 4.11 -2.10
N HIS A 121 12.92 3.03 -2.52
CA HIS A 121 14.21 3.13 -3.22
C HIS A 121 14.12 3.85 -4.57
N ARG A 122 12.98 3.70 -5.27
CA ARG A 122 12.76 4.40 -6.54
C ARG A 122 12.58 5.91 -6.36
N LEU A 123 12.15 6.36 -5.19
CA LEU A 123 11.93 7.78 -4.88
C LEU A 123 13.09 8.45 -4.17
N ALA A 124 13.78 7.71 -3.30
CA ALA A 124 14.91 8.21 -2.53
C ALA A 124 16.05 7.19 -2.63
N GLY A 125 17.24 7.62 -3.05
CA GLY A 125 18.40 6.73 -3.19
C GLY A 125 18.74 5.96 -1.90
N GLY A 126 18.42 6.52 -0.73
CA GLY A 126 18.57 5.88 0.58
C GLY A 126 17.36 5.07 1.06
N GLY A 127 16.41 4.74 0.18
CA GLY A 127 15.23 3.93 0.48
C GLY A 127 14.32 4.51 1.58
N PRO A 128 13.63 3.67 2.36
CA PRO A 128 12.74 4.11 3.43
C PRO A 128 13.50 4.75 4.61
N GLY A 129 14.83 4.60 4.66
CA GLY A 129 15.69 5.18 5.70
C GLY A 129 15.77 4.33 6.96
N PRO A 130 16.58 4.76 7.95
CA PRO A 130 16.87 3.96 9.14
C PRO A 130 15.61 3.66 9.96
N ALA A 131 14.68 4.62 10.08
CA ALA A 131 13.42 4.40 10.77
C ALA A 131 12.53 3.37 10.07
N GLY A 132 12.47 3.40 8.73
CA GLY A 132 11.70 2.44 7.94
C GLY A 132 12.26 1.02 8.03
N TYR A 133 13.57 0.85 7.84
CA TYR A 133 14.22 -0.46 8.03
C TYR A 133 14.16 -0.93 9.48
N GLY A 134 14.32 -0.02 10.45
CA GLY A 134 14.18 -0.33 11.87
C GLY A 134 12.79 -0.87 12.20
N GLY A 135 11.73 -0.25 11.65
CA GLY A 135 10.36 -0.74 11.79
C GLY A 135 10.16 -2.14 11.20
N VAL A 136 10.70 -2.40 9.99
CA VAL A 136 10.65 -3.73 9.35
C VAL A 136 11.43 -4.77 10.16
N ALA A 137 12.66 -4.45 10.57
CA ALA A 137 13.50 -5.36 11.35
C ALA A 137 12.86 -5.68 12.71
N ALA A 138 12.32 -4.67 13.41
CA ALA A 138 11.62 -4.87 14.67
C ALA A 138 10.35 -5.71 14.49
N PHE A 139 9.58 -5.50 13.41
CA PHE A 139 8.42 -6.32 13.10
C PHE A 139 8.79 -7.78 12.86
N VAL A 140 9.80 -8.04 12.04
CA VAL A 140 10.28 -9.40 11.76
C VAL A 140 10.79 -10.06 13.04
N LEU A 141 11.60 -9.34 13.82
CA LEU A 141 12.16 -9.84 15.08
C LEU A 141 11.05 -10.17 16.09
N LEU A 142 10.13 -9.25 16.36
CA LEU A 142 9.06 -9.47 17.35
C LEU A 142 8.06 -10.53 16.89
N THR A 143 7.76 -10.57 15.60
CA THR A 143 6.92 -11.64 15.04
C THR A 143 7.62 -12.99 15.14
N GLY A 144 8.92 -13.07 14.84
CA GLY A 144 9.72 -14.29 15.02
C GLY A 144 9.76 -14.74 16.48
N LEU A 145 10.03 -13.80 17.41
CA LEU A 145 10.01 -14.05 18.84
C LEU A 145 8.63 -14.51 19.33
N SER A 146 7.53 -14.09 18.69
CA SER A 146 6.18 -14.56 19.04
C SER A 146 5.99 -16.06 18.86
N TYR A 147 6.86 -16.76 18.11
CA TYR A 147 6.82 -18.21 17.97
C TYR A 147 7.74 -18.96 18.95
N VAL A 148 8.68 -18.25 19.59
CA VAL A 148 9.70 -18.86 20.46
C VAL A 148 9.43 -18.54 21.92
N LEU A 149 9.15 -17.27 22.24
CA LEU A 149 9.01 -16.80 23.63
C LEU A 149 7.83 -17.43 24.38
N PRO A 150 6.64 -17.64 23.78
CA PRO A 150 5.50 -18.18 24.52
C PRO A 150 5.75 -19.55 25.14
N GLY A 151 6.65 -20.36 24.55
CA GLY A 151 7.05 -21.65 25.12
C GLY A 151 7.88 -21.56 26.40
N ALA A 152 8.50 -20.40 26.67
CA ALA A 152 9.28 -20.15 27.87
C ALA A 152 8.46 -19.51 29.01
N VAL A 153 7.21 -19.08 28.73
CA VAL A 153 6.36 -18.40 29.71
C VAL A 153 5.47 -19.42 30.42
N PRO A 154 5.54 -19.55 31.77
CA PRO A 154 4.70 -20.48 32.48
C PRO A 154 3.24 -19.99 32.50
N GLY A 155 2.35 -20.84 31.99
CA GLY A 155 0.90 -20.62 31.99
C GLY A 155 0.33 -20.17 30.64
N LEU A 156 -0.88 -20.65 30.33
CA LEU A 156 -1.53 -20.41 29.04
C LEU A 156 -1.92 -18.95 28.81
N VAL A 157 -2.51 -18.30 29.82
CA VAL A 157 -2.94 -16.90 29.70
C VAL A 157 -1.75 -15.97 29.42
N PRO A 158 -0.66 -15.99 30.23
CA PRO A 158 0.47 -15.13 29.94
C PRO A 158 1.17 -15.50 28.62
N SER A 159 1.23 -16.78 28.23
CA SER A 159 1.83 -17.16 26.93
C SER A 159 1.05 -16.60 25.73
N VAL A 160 -0.28 -16.72 25.74
CA VAL A 160 -1.17 -16.18 24.68
C VAL A 160 -1.10 -14.65 24.62
N LEU A 161 -1.06 -13.98 25.78
CA LEU A 161 -0.93 -12.53 25.84
C LEU A 161 0.45 -12.04 25.36
N THR A 162 1.52 -12.75 25.71
CA THR A 162 2.87 -12.46 25.21
C THR A 162 2.94 -12.61 23.69
N GLU A 163 2.39 -13.68 23.13
CA GLU A 163 2.31 -13.87 21.67
C GLU A 163 1.60 -12.70 20.99
N ALA A 164 0.42 -12.32 21.49
CA ALA A 164 -0.38 -11.23 20.95
C ALA A 164 0.35 -9.88 21.05
N ALA A 165 0.94 -9.59 22.21
CA ALA A 165 1.67 -8.35 22.47
C ALA A 165 2.88 -8.21 21.53
N LEU A 166 3.63 -9.29 21.28
CA LEU A 166 4.76 -9.28 20.37
C LEU A 166 4.34 -9.01 18.92
N ARG A 167 3.27 -9.66 18.44
CA ARG A 167 2.76 -9.44 17.07
C ARG A 167 2.18 -8.05 16.87
N ILE A 168 1.36 -7.58 17.80
CA ILE A 168 0.76 -6.23 17.75
C ILE A 168 1.85 -5.17 17.90
N GLY A 169 2.77 -5.34 18.86
CA GLY A 169 3.90 -4.43 19.07
C GLY A 169 4.80 -4.33 17.86
N GLY A 170 5.15 -5.47 17.25
CA GLY A 170 5.89 -5.50 15.99
C GLY A 170 5.17 -4.74 14.87
N LEU A 171 3.85 -4.96 14.74
CA LEU A 171 3.07 -4.28 13.71
C LEU A 171 3.03 -2.76 13.93
N LEU A 172 2.85 -2.31 15.17
CA LEU A 172 2.86 -0.88 15.49
C LEU A 172 4.20 -0.24 15.12
N LEU A 173 5.32 -0.93 15.36
CA LEU A 173 6.65 -0.47 14.95
C LEU A 173 6.83 -0.44 13.42
N LEU A 174 6.27 -1.42 12.70
CA LEU A 174 6.22 -1.38 11.23
C LEU A 174 5.45 -0.14 10.74
N ILE A 175 4.25 0.09 11.26
CA ILE A 175 3.41 1.24 10.89
C ILE A 175 4.12 2.56 11.21
N ALA A 176 4.74 2.67 12.39
CA ALA A 176 5.53 3.84 12.76
C ALA A 176 6.69 4.07 11.78
N GLY A 177 7.39 3.00 11.38
CA GLY A 177 8.44 3.05 10.37
C GLY A 177 7.94 3.53 8.99
N VAL A 178 6.77 3.05 8.56
CA VAL A 178 6.12 3.49 7.30
C VAL A 178 5.76 4.97 7.36
N VAL A 179 5.17 5.43 8.46
CA VAL A 179 4.80 6.85 8.64
C VAL A 179 6.03 7.75 8.69
N ALA A 180 7.09 7.34 9.40
CA ALA A 180 8.35 8.06 9.49
C ALA A 180 9.04 8.17 8.12
N ALA A 181 9.10 7.07 7.37
CA ALA A 181 9.64 7.07 6.01
C ALA A 181 8.83 7.99 5.08
N GLY A 182 7.50 8.01 5.20
CA GLY A 182 6.65 8.92 4.42
C GLY A 182 6.86 10.40 4.75
N ARG A 183 7.26 10.75 5.99
CA ARG A 183 7.68 12.12 6.33
C ARG A 183 9.01 12.46 5.66
N ARG A 184 10.02 11.59 5.81
CA ARG A 184 11.32 11.75 5.17
C ARG A 184 11.23 11.89 3.64
N VAL A 185 10.44 11.04 2.99
CA VAL A 185 10.26 11.10 1.52
C VAL A 185 9.64 12.45 1.11
N ARG A 186 8.69 12.99 1.89
CA ARG A 186 8.16 14.35 1.64
C ARG A 186 9.21 15.44 1.80
N GLU A 187 10.04 15.34 2.83
CA GLU A 187 11.15 16.30 3.04
C GLU A 187 12.16 16.26 1.90
N VAL A 188 12.52 15.08 1.41
CA VAL A 188 13.49 14.92 0.31
C VAL A 188 12.92 15.33 -1.04
N THR A 189 11.65 15.04 -1.30
CA THR A 189 11.00 15.31 -2.60
C THR A 189 10.37 16.70 -2.69
N GLY A 190 10.15 17.39 -1.56
CA GLY A 190 9.44 18.67 -1.51
C GLY A 190 7.94 18.57 -1.84
N LEU A 191 7.41 17.35 -2.02
CA LEU A 191 6.00 17.15 -2.39
C LEU A 191 5.10 17.31 -1.15
N PRO A 192 4.13 18.25 -1.16
CA PRO A 192 3.25 18.50 0.00
C PRO A 192 2.33 17.30 0.28
N THR A 193 1.91 16.58 -0.77
CA THR A 193 1.18 15.31 -0.64
C THR A 193 1.70 14.28 -1.65
N LEU A 194 2.13 13.12 -1.15
CA LEU A 194 2.54 11.98 -1.98
C LEU A 194 1.34 11.28 -2.64
N ALA A 195 0.14 11.55 -2.11
CA ALA A 195 -1.13 11.06 -2.61
C ALA A 195 -1.88 12.13 -3.42
N ALA A 196 -1.23 13.22 -3.84
CA ALA A 196 -1.81 14.14 -4.80
C ALA A 196 -2.30 13.28 -5.97
N ARG A 197 -3.62 13.13 -6.08
CA ARG A 197 -4.24 12.51 -7.23
C ARG A 197 -3.60 13.26 -8.39
N PRO A 198 -2.91 12.60 -9.34
CA PRO A 198 -2.86 13.19 -10.65
C PRO A 198 -4.35 13.43 -10.93
N GLN A 199 -4.78 14.69 -10.98
CA GLN A 199 -5.96 14.98 -11.78
C GLN A 199 -5.62 14.26 -13.08
N THR A 200 -6.34 13.19 -13.36
CA THR A 200 -6.20 12.50 -14.62
C THR A 200 -6.25 13.63 -15.63
N LEU A 201 -5.14 13.87 -16.31
CA LEU A 201 -4.99 14.84 -17.40
C LEU A 201 -5.70 14.28 -18.65
N ILE A 202 -6.82 13.62 -18.35
CA ILE A 202 -7.82 12.91 -19.09
C ILE A 202 -9.06 13.17 -18.25
N GLN A 203 -9.59 14.39 -18.34
CA GLN A 203 -10.95 14.67 -17.92
C GLN A 203 -11.91 13.97 -18.88
N ALA A 204 -13.16 13.75 -18.51
CA ALA A 204 -14.16 13.26 -19.47
C ALA A 204 -14.23 14.15 -20.72
N ASP A 205 -13.88 15.44 -20.57
CA ASP A 205 -13.77 16.44 -21.63
C ASP A 205 -12.57 16.25 -22.58
N ASP A 206 -11.57 15.44 -22.22
CA ASP A 206 -10.46 15.03 -23.10
C ASP A 206 -10.87 13.85 -24.01
N TRP A 207 -11.92 13.12 -23.62
CA TRP A 207 -12.61 12.13 -24.46
C TRP A 207 -13.78 12.73 -25.25
N ASP A 208 -13.93 14.06 -25.23
CA ASP A 208 -14.91 14.73 -26.06
C ASP A 208 -14.52 14.57 -27.54
N ALA A 209 -15.19 13.61 -28.18
CA ALA A 209 -15.00 13.28 -29.58
C ALA A 209 -15.25 14.48 -30.51
N SER A 210 -15.95 15.53 -30.04
CA SER A 210 -16.17 16.76 -30.81
C SER A 210 -14.89 17.60 -31.00
N LYS A 211 -13.86 17.38 -30.18
CA LYS A 211 -12.55 18.04 -30.29
C LYS A 211 -11.50 17.20 -31.02
N TRP A 212 -11.85 15.96 -31.39
CA TRP A 212 -10.91 15.10 -32.09
C TRP A 212 -10.72 15.61 -33.52
N ASP A 213 -9.50 15.44 -34.03
CA ASP A 213 -9.21 15.75 -35.43
C ASP A 213 -10.22 15.02 -36.33
N PRO A 214 -10.93 15.75 -37.23
CA PRO A 214 -11.88 15.15 -38.15
C PRO A 214 -11.34 13.93 -38.90
N ASP A 215 -10.03 13.90 -39.18
CA ASP A 215 -9.39 12.79 -39.87
C ASP A 215 -9.24 11.55 -38.98
N VAL A 216 -9.02 11.71 -37.67
CA VAL A 216 -9.02 10.60 -36.70
C VAL A 216 -10.43 10.03 -36.55
N HIS A 217 -11.45 10.90 -36.55
CA HIS A 217 -12.85 10.46 -36.52
C HIS A 217 -13.19 9.62 -37.76
N ARG A 218 -12.82 10.09 -38.96
CA ARG A 218 -13.02 9.33 -40.21
C ARG A 218 -12.28 8.00 -40.23
N ASP A 219 -11.06 7.92 -39.70
CA ASP A 219 -10.31 6.66 -39.65
C ASP A 219 -10.97 5.63 -38.70
N ILE A 220 -11.50 6.08 -37.56
CA ILE A 220 -12.24 5.20 -36.63
C ILE A 220 -13.53 4.70 -37.28
N GLU A 221 -14.29 5.58 -37.93
CA GLU A 221 -15.51 5.20 -38.67
C GLU A 221 -15.20 4.21 -39.79
N ARG A 222 -14.11 4.42 -40.53
CA ARG A 222 -13.65 3.52 -41.60
C ARG A 222 -13.32 2.12 -41.06
N ARG A 223 -12.68 2.03 -39.89
CA ARG A 223 -12.33 0.75 -39.23
C ARG A 223 -13.52 0.06 -38.57
N ARG A 224 -14.60 0.79 -38.25
CA ARG A 224 -15.83 0.24 -37.64
C ARG A 224 -16.78 -0.39 -38.66
N ARG A 225 -16.62 -0.09 -39.95
CA ARG A 225 -17.40 -0.77 -40.99
C ARG A 225 -16.77 -2.14 -41.24
N PRO A 226 -17.50 -3.24 -41.01
CA PRO A 226 -17.07 -4.55 -41.48
C PRO A 226 -16.86 -4.47 -42.99
N VAL A 227 -15.78 -5.06 -43.47
CA VAL A 227 -15.59 -5.28 -44.90
C VAL A 227 -16.49 -6.46 -45.25
N ASP A 228 -17.65 -6.17 -45.82
CA ASP A 228 -18.50 -7.17 -46.49
C ASP A 228 -17.81 -7.70 -47.75
#